data_AF-A0A8J8NED0-F1
#
_entry.id   AF-A0A8J8NED0-F1
#
_cell.length_a   1.000
_cell.length_b   1.000
_cell.length_c   1.000
_cell.angle_alpha   90.00
_cell.angle_beta   90.00
_cell.angle_gamma   90.00
#
_symmetry.space_group_name_H-M   'P 1'
#
loop_
_entity.id
_entity.type
_entity.pdbx_description
1 polymer ?
#
loop_
_entity_poly.entity_id
_entity_poly.type
_entity_poly.pdbx_seq_one_letter_code
_entity_poly.pdbx_strand_id
1 'polypeptide(L)'
;MLLQPIPERASILIKSVQRQSMMVKRNSTLLKQDCSQNDIESDESDTGGPRRVAYQPPAIKSKDYLKLYMAKNDTHSGDREKASSIIHNMLPPSNIKVLDKNPYFNKKRSSEVEIDLNPIDLMQMGQMDEQTAYVQSEESYRKLENQKERIISLLRRRLFEKQELQESTGIKNIEKLEVVIHTFKSKLRQLIERLIENKS
;
A
#
# COMPACT_ATOMS: atom_id res chain seq x y z
N MET A 1 -41.33 -12.05 -9.69
CA MET A 1 -40.17 -11.27 -10.16
C MET A 1 -39.27 -12.21 -10.93
N LEU A 2 -39.11 -11.97 -12.23
CA LEU A 2 -38.34 -12.83 -13.14
C LEU A 2 -36.86 -12.43 -13.06
N LEU A 3 -36.00 -13.34 -12.59
CA LEU A 3 -34.54 -13.21 -12.68
C LEU A 3 -34.12 -13.38 -14.14
N GLN A 4 -33.46 -12.38 -14.70
CA GLN A 4 -32.83 -12.49 -16.02
C GLN A 4 -31.42 -13.11 -15.90
N PRO A 5 -31.00 -13.96 -16.86
CA PRO A 5 -29.72 -14.64 -16.80
C PRO A 5 -28.54 -13.74 -17.19
N ILE A 6 -27.43 -13.94 -16.48
CA ILE A 6 -26.14 -13.27 -16.69
C ILE A 6 -25.51 -13.77 -18.01
N PRO A 7 -24.94 -12.90 -18.87
CA PRO A 7 -24.36 -13.30 -20.15
C PRO A 7 -23.06 -14.12 -20.00
N GLU A 8 -22.98 -15.23 -20.73
CA GLU A 8 -21.96 -16.29 -20.73
C GLU A 8 -20.52 -15.91 -21.14
N ARG A 9 -20.13 -14.62 -21.13
CA ARG A 9 -18.82 -14.19 -21.64
C ARG A 9 -17.67 -14.24 -20.63
N ALA A 10 -17.92 -14.62 -19.38
CA ALA A 10 -16.92 -14.62 -18.32
C ALA A 10 -16.19 -15.96 -18.09
N SER A 11 -16.53 -17.01 -18.85
CA SER A 11 -16.08 -18.39 -18.54
C SER A 11 -14.70 -18.80 -19.10
N ILE A 12 -14.00 -17.94 -19.85
CA ILE A 12 -12.80 -18.36 -20.61
C ILE A 12 -11.46 -18.01 -19.93
N LEU A 13 -11.43 -17.30 -18.81
CA LEU A 13 -10.18 -16.76 -18.23
C LEU A 13 -9.84 -17.22 -16.80
N ILE A 14 -10.15 -18.48 -16.44
CA ILE A 14 -9.84 -19.04 -15.09
C ILE A 14 -9.09 -20.38 -15.19
N LYS A 15 -8.14 -20.51 -16.13
CA LYS A 15 -7.26 -21.68 -16.21
C LYS A 15 -5.84 -21.30 -16.60
N SER A 16 -5.12 -20.63 -15.71
CA SER A 16 -3.67 -20.78 -15.57
C SER A 16 -3.18 -19.81 -14.50
N VAL A 17 -2.61 -20.37 -13.43
CA VAL A 17 -1.42 -19.93 -12.67
C VAL A 17 -1.52 -20.65 -11.33
N GLN A 18 -1.10 -21.91 -11.36
CA GLN A 18 -0.90 -22.73 -10.17
C GLN A 18 0.59 -23.03 -10.09
N ARG A 19 1.13 -22.93 -8.87
CA ARG A 19 2.49 -23.28 -8.40
C ARG A 19 3.46 -22.10 -8.33
N GLN A 20 3.73 -21.66 -7.11
CA GLN A 20 5.02 -21.88 -6.42
C GLN A 20 4.99 -21.14 -5.07
N SER A 21 5.10 -21.87 -3.96
CA SER A 21 5.51 -21.28 -2.68
C SER A 21 6.35 -22.32 -1.93
N MET A 22 7.59 -21.94 -1.66
CA MET A 22 8.65 -22.77 -1.07
C MET A 22 8.71 -22.60 0.45
N MET A 23 9.06 -23.70 1.11
CA MET A 23 9.25 -23.88 2.55
C MET A 23 10.20 -22.86 3.20
N VAL A 24 9.82 -22.34 4.36
CA VAL A 24 10.73 -21.63 5.30
C VAL A 24 11.02 -22.54 6.49
N LYS A 25 12.27 -23.00 6.62
CA LYS A 25 12.78 -23.78 7.77
C LYS A 25 13.03 -22.84 8.97
N ARG A 26 12.42 -23.12 10.12
CA ARG A 26 12.73 -22.49 11.41
C ARG A 26 13.72 -23.36 12.19
N ASN A 27 14.84 -22.77 12.60
CA ASN A 27 15.80 -23.41 13.51
C ASN A 27 15.37 -23.15 14.96
N SER A 28 15.12 -24.21 15.73
CA SER A 28 14.92 -24.15 17.18
C SER A 28 16.11 -24.81 17.89
N THR A 29 16.90 -24.00 18.60
CA THR A 29 17.90 -24.51 19.56
C THR A 29 17.23 -24.66 20.92
N LEU A 30 16.81 -25.88 21.25
CA LEU A 30 16.30 -26.25 22.57
C LEU A 30 17.46 -26.80 23.42
N LEU A 31 17.59 -26.23 24.62
CA LEU A 31 18.55 -26.61 25.66
C LEU A 31 18.38 -28.09 26.01
N LYS A 32 19.50 -28.84 25.96
CA LYS A 32 19.58 -30.23 26.41
C LYS A 32 19.52 -30.27 27.94
N GLN A 33 18.58 -31.03 28.48
CA GLN A 33 18.53 -31.36 29.89
C GLN A 33 18.67 -32.90 30.00
N ASP A 34 19.74 -33.33 30.66
CA ASP A 34 20.11 -34.73 30.82
C ASP A 34 19.10 -35.47 31.71
N CYS A 35 18.53 -36.55 31.18
CA CYS A 35 17.79 -37.53 31.97
C CYS A 35 18.56 -38.86 31.96
N SER A 36 19.06 -39.20 33.13
CA SER A 36 19.75 -40.44 33.48
C SER A 36 18.94 -41.68 33.10
N GLN A 37 19.70 -42.69 32.67
CA GLN A 37 19.33 -44.03 32.26
C GLN A 37 18.36 -44.75 33.21
N ASN A 38 17.40 -45.46 32.61
CA ASN A 38 17.04 -46.81 33.02
C ASN A 38 16.62 -47.58 31.76
N ASP A 39 17.40 -48.62 31.47
CA ASP A 39 17.25 -49.53 30.35
C ASP A 39 15.91 -50.28 30.44
N ILE A 40 15.04 -50.07 29.44
CA ILE A 40 14.01 -51.05 29.06
C ILE A 40 14.04 -51.11 27.55
N GLU A 41 14.27 -52.32 27.07
CA GLU A 41 14.54 -52.69 25.69
C GLU A 41 13.48 -52.16 24.71
N SER A 42 14.03 -51.62 23.64
CA SER A 42 13.37 -50.97 22.51
C SER A 42 12.73 -52.01 21.60
N ASP A 43 11.40 -51.99 21.51
CA ASP A 43 10.71 -52.39 20.29
C ASP A 43 9.98 -51.18 19.72
N GLU A 44 10.12 -51.02 18.41
CA GLU A 44 9.96 -49.78 17.67
C GLU A 44 8.52 -49.23 17.73
N SER A 45 8.35 -48.03 18.30
CA SER A 45 7.12 -47.26 18.10
C SER A 45 7.39 -45.76 18.19
N ASP A 46 7.21 -45.10 17.05
CA ASP A 46 7.32 -43.66 16.81
C ASP A 46 6.16 -42.89 17.49
N THR A 47 6.10 -42.97 18.82
CA THR A 47 5.09 -42.29 19.67
C THR A 47 5.77 -41.49 20.80
N GLY A 48 6.81 -40.74 20.46
CA GLY A 48 7.54 -39.86 21.39
C GLY A 48 6.84 -38.53 21.70
N GLY A 49 5.52 -38.52 21.96
CA GLY A 49 4.86 -37.35 22.56
C GLY A 49 5.33 -37.14 24.00
N PRO A 50 5.35 -35.90 24.53
CA PRO A 50 5.72 -35.67 25.92
C PRO A 50 4.81 -36.49 26.84
N ARG A 51 5.41 -37.44 27.59
CA ARG A 51 4.69 -38.25 28.56
C ARG A 51 3.99 -37.31 29.54
N ARG A 52 2.69 -37.53 29.78
CA ARG A 52 1.91 -36.72 30.72
C ARG A 52 2.62 -36.69 32.07
N VAL A 53 3.20 -35.56 32.43
CA VAL A 53 3.74 -35.33 33.77
C VAL A 53 2.54 -35.16 34.68
N ALA A 54 2.36 -36.07 35.64
CA ALA A 54 1.33 -35.93 36.66
C ALA A 54 1.67 -34.72 37.53
N TYR A 55 0.99 -33.59 37.31
CA TYR A 55 1.14 -32.41 38.16
C TYR A 55 0.51 -32.73 39.52
N GLN A 56 1.34 -33.05 40.52
CA GLN A 56 0.87 -33.09 41.90
C GLN A 56 0.80 -31.65 42.43
N PRO A 57 -0.38 -31.13 42.76
CA PRO A 57 -0.46 -29.85 43.45
C PRO A 57 0.28 -29.97 44.79
N PRO A 58 1.11 -28.98 45.16
CA PRO A 58 1.84 -29.03 46.42
C PRO A 58 0.86 -29.10 47.58
N ALA A 59 0.95 -30.16 48.39
CA ALA A 59 0.15 -30.30 49.60
C ALA A 59 0.67 -29.33 50.65
N ILE A 60 0.06 -28.15 50.74
CA ILE A 60 0.37 -27.17 51.78
C ILE A 60 -0.11 -27.74 53.12
N LYS A 61 0.81 -27.94 54.06
CA LYS A 61 0.46 -28.38 55.41
C LYS A 61 -0.30 -27.25 56.12
N SER A 62 -1.27 -27.60 56.96
CA SER A 62 -2.13 -26.62 57.67
C SER A 62 -1.35 -25.55 58.45
N LYS A 63 -0.17 -25.89 58.96
CA LYS A 63 0.75 -24.95 59.64
C LYS A 63 1.35 -23.89 58.69
N ASP A 64 1.59 -24.24 57.44
CA ASP A 64 2.15 -23.33 56.43
C ASP A 64 1.06 -22.45 55.81
N TYR A 65 -0.18 -22.96 55.72
CA TYR A 65 -1.35 -22.15 55.36
C TYR A 65 -1.58 -21.01 56.36
N LEU A 66 -1.50 -21.29 57.67
CA LEU A 66 -1.66 -20.26 58.70
C LEU A 66 -0.54 -19.22 58.64
N LYS A 67 0.69 -19.62 58.30
CA LYS A 67 1.82 -18.68 58.09
C LYS A 67 1.59 -17.77 56.88
N LEU A 68 1.08 -18.30 55.77
CA LEU A 68 0.74 -17.49 54.59
C LEU A 68 -0.43 -16.54 54.85
N TYR A 69 -1.41 -16.96 55.65
CA TYR A 69 -2.55 -16.13 56.03
C TYR A 69 -2.17 -15.03 57.03
N MET A 70 -1.27 -15.33 57.97
CA MET A 70 -0.79 -14.38 58.98
C MET A 70 0.36 -13.50 58.48
N ALA A 71 1.02 -13.87 57.39
CA ALA A 71 1.85 -12.95 56.62
C ALA A 71 0.92 -11.86 56.04
N LYS A 72 0.63 -10.85 56.86
CA LYS A 72 0.16 -9.54 56.41
C LYS A 72 1.28 -8.93 55.58
N ASN A 73 1.43 -9.44 54.36
CA ASN A 73 2.17 -8.79 53.31
C ASN A 73 1.46 -7.46 53.07
N ASP A 74 2.03 -6.39 53.61
CA ASP A 74 1.65 -5.02 53.28
C ASP A 74 2.17 -4.67 51.86
N THR A 75 1.94 -5.59 50.91
CA THR A 75 2.34 -5.51 49.50
C THR A 75 1.59 -4.42 48.74
N HIS A 76 0.70 -3.68 49.40
CA HIS A 76 -0.16 -2.70 48.75
C HIS A 76 0.30 -1.25 48.85
N SER A 77 1.17 -0.92 49.81
CA SER A 77 1.58 0.48 50.01
C SER A 77 2.92 0.80 49.32
N GLY A 78 3.96 -0.02 49.53
CA GLY A 78 5.29 0.23 48.95
C GLY A 78 5.45 -0.21 47.49
N ASP A 79 4.81 -1.31 47.08
CA ASP A 79 4.95 -1.86 45.71
C ASP A 79 4.03 -1.18 44.70
N ARG A 80 2.93 -0.55 45.11
CA ARG A 80 2.07 0.24 44.22
C ARG A 80 2.80 1.47 43.68
N GLU A 81 3.57 2.14 44.53
CA GLU A 81 4.37 3.31 44.13
C GLU A 81 5.53 2.89 43.22
N LYS A 82 6.18 1.76 43.51
CA LYS A 82 7.24 1.20 42.65
C LYS A 82 6.70 0.71 41.30
N ALA A 83 5.56 0.03 41.27
CA ALA A 83 4.93 -0.41 40.03
C ALA A 83 4.49 0.77 39.16
N SER A 84 3.95 1.84 39.76
CA SER A 84 3.65 3.09 39.05
C SER A 84 4.92 3.70 38.45
N SER A 85 6.04 3.71 39.18
CA SER A 85 7.33 4.21 38.65
C SER A 85 7.87 3.38 37.49
N ILE A 86 7.69 2.06 37.51
CA ILE A 86 8.11 1.16 36.42
C ILE A 86 7.21 1.34 35.20
N ILE A 87 5.89 1.41 35.40
CA ILE A 87 4.92 1.68 34.32
C ILE A 87 5.21 3.03 33.67
N HIS A 88 5.52 4.07 34.46
CA HIS A 88 5.85 5.39 33.94
C HIS A 88 7.17 5.39 33.13
N ASN A 89 8.13 4.54 33.46
CA ASN A 89 9.37 4.36 32.69
C ASN A 89 9.19 3.46 31.44
N MET A 90 8.19 2.58 31.45
CA MET A 90 7.87 1.69 30.32
C MET A 90 6.92 2.32 29.30
N LEU A 91 6.19 3.36 29.69
CA LEU A 91 5.34 4.12 28.77
C LEU A 91 6.23 4.91 27.80
N PRO A 92 6.09 4.68 26.48
CA PRO A 92 6.82 5.50 25.51
C PRO A 92 6.40 6.96 25.70
N PRO A 93 7.34 7.93 25.57
CA PRO A 93 7.00 9.34 25.69
C PRO A 93 5.86 9.66 24.71
N SER A 94 4.86 10.40 25.20
CA SER A 94 3.70 10.84 24.41
C SER A 94 4.07 11.64 23.17
N ASN A 95 5.31 12.14 23.13
CA ASN A 95 5.88 12.87 22.02
C ASN A 95 6.77 11.96 21.16
N ILE A 96 6.23 11.49 20.03
CA ILE A 96 6.90 10.62 19.05
C ILE A 96 8.24 11.20 18.58
N LYS A 97 8.39 12.53 18.57
CA LYS A 97 9.63 13.23 18.20
C LYS A 97 10.81 12.96 19.15
N VAL A 98 10.55 12.53 20.38
CA VAL A 98 11.59 12.17 21.38
C VAL A 98 12.06 10.73 21.16
N LEU A 99 11.16 9.84 20.71
CA LEU A 99 11.52 8.47 20.32
C LEU A 99 12.39 8.44 19.06
N ASP A 100 12.08 9.27 18.06
CA ASP A 100 12.84 9.35 16.80
C ASP A 100 14.30 9.81 17.00
N LYS A 101 14.60 10.49 18.12
CA LYS A 101 15.95 10.97 18.48
C LYS A 101 16.70 10.00 19.41
N ASN A 102 16.07 8.93 19.88
CA ASN A 102 16.68 7.99 20.78
C ASN A 102 17.58 7.02 19.99
N PRO A 103 18.91 7.01 20.21
CA PRO A 103 19.84 6.17 19.45
C PRO A 103 19.60 4.66 19.65
N TYR A 104 18.88 4.26 20.70
CA TYR A 104 18.49 2.87 20.96
C TYR A 104 17.15 2.47 20.31
N PHE A 105 16.39 3.43 19.77
CA PHE A 105 15.13 3.23 19.03
C PHE A 105 15.31 3.54 17.54
N ASN A 106 16.34 2.97 16.91
CA ASN A 106 16.53 3.00 15.45
C ASN A 106 15.56 2.07 14.69
N LYS A 107 14.27 2.04 15.07
CA LYS A 107 13.27 1.40 14.24
C LYS A 107 12.97 2.35 13.09
N LYS A 108 13.49 2.05 11.89
CA LYS A 108 12.98 2.67 10.65
C LYS A 108 11.47 2.54 10.70
N ARG A 109 10.74 3.65 10.55
CA ARG A 109 9.28 3.60 10.41
C ARG A 109 9.01 2.62 9.28
N SER A 110 8.41 1.48 9.59
CA SER A 110 7.96 0.55 8.58
C SER A 110 6.91 1.30 7.79
N SER A 111 7.26 1.76 6.58
CA SER A 111 6.25 2.13 5.62
C SER A 111 5.51 0.85 5.30
N GLU A 112 4.33 0.68 5.90
CA GLU A 112 3.43 -0.39 5.48
C GLU A 112 3.22 -0.20 3.98
N VAL A 113 3.46 -1.27 3.22
CA VAL A 113 3.14 -1.28 1.81
C VAL A 113 1.63 -1.30 1.75
N GLU A 114 1.01 -0.25 1.22
CA GLU A 114 -0.41 -0.31 0.84
C GLU A 114 -0.55 -1.39 -0.23
N ILE A 115 -1.07 -2.54 0.18
CA ILE A 115 -1.38 -3.63 -0.73
C ILE A 115 -2.76 -3.31 -1.30
N ASP A 116 -2.79 -2.96 -2.58
CA ASP A 116 -4.05 -2.78 -3.31
C ASP A 116 -4.64 -4.17 -3.58
N LEU A 117 -5.57 -4.59 -2.72
CA LEU A 117 -6.20 -5.90 -2.80
C LEU A 117 -7.35 -5.85 -3.81
N ASN A 118 -7.32 -6.77 -4.78
CA ASN A 118 -8.37 -6.87 -5.78
C ASN A 118 -9.70 -7.26 -5.11
N PRO A 119 -10.81 -6.53 -5.36
CA PRO A 119 -12.14 -6.89 -4.86
C PRO A 119 -12.55 -8.34 -5.13
N ILE A 120 -12.11 -8.92 -6.26
CA ILE A 120 -12.40 -10.31 -6.62
C ILE A 120 -11.74 -11.29 -5.63
N ASP A 121 -10.50 -11.01 -5.23
CA ASP A 121 -9.74 -11.88 -4.32
C ASP A 121 -10.31 -11.81 -2.91
N LEU A 122 -10.73 -10.61 -2.47
CA LEU A 122 -11.42 -10.41 -1.20
C LEU A 122 -12.76 -11.17 -1.15
N MET A 123 -13.49 -11.19 -2.27
CA MET A 123 -14.73 -11.95 -2.40
C MET A 123 -14.48 -13.47 -2.37
N GLN A 124 -13.42 -13.96 -3.03
CA GLN A 124 -13.03 -15.37 -2.97
C GLN A 124 -12.59 -15.81 -1.57
N MET A 125 -11.97 -14.91 -0.81
CA MET A 125 -11.60 -15.15 0.59
C MET A 125 -12.80 -15.04 1.56
N GLY A 126 -13.99 -14.72 1.07
CA GLY A 126 -15.18 -14.51 1.90
C GLY A 126 -15.07 -13.30 2.82
N GLN A 127 -14.17 -12.35 2.50
CA GLN A 127 -13.97 -11.12 3.28
C GLN A 127 -14.85 -9.97 2.79
N MET A 128 -15.53 -10.15 1.65
CA MET A 128 -16.38 -9.14 1.06
C MET A 128 -17.56 -9.79 0.34
N ASP A 129 -18.74 -9.18 0.48
CA ASP A 129 -19.97 -9.64 -0.15
C ASP A 129 -20.07 -9.17 -1.61
N GLU A 130 -20.79 -9.93 -2.44
CA GLU A 130 -20.98 -9.61 -3.87
C GLU A 130 -21.57 -8.21 -4.08
N GLN A 131 -22.53 -7.80 -3.23
CA GLN A 131 -23.15 -6.48 -3.33
C GLN A 131 -22.14 -5.37 -3.05
N THR A 132 -21.27 -5.55 -2.06
CA THR A 132 -20.20 -4.58 -1.76
C THR A 132 -19.14 -4.54 -2.86
N ALA A 133 -18.78 -5.69 -3.43
CA ALA A 133 -17.87 -5.78 -4.56
C ALA A 133 -18.42 -5.04 -5.79
N TYR A 134 -19.72 -5.18 -6.06
CA TYR A 134 -20.39 -4.49 -7.16
C TYR A 134 -20.34 -2.97 -7.00
N VAL A 135 -20.69 -2.44 -5.83
CA VAL A 135 -20.67 -0.99 -5.56
C VAL A 135 -19.26 -0.42 -5.71
N GLN A 136 -18.23 -1.09 -5.17
CA GLN A 136 -16.84 -0.66 -5.34
C GLN A 136 -16.40 -0.68 -6.81
N SER A 137 -16.87 -1.67 -7.58
CA SER A 137 -16.58 -1.73 -9.00
C SER A 137 -17.21 -0.55 -9.75
N GLU A 138 -18.48 -0.21 -9.49
CA GLU A 138 -19.14 0.95 -10.09
C GLU A 138 -18.45 2.27 -9.72
N GLU A 139 -18.08 2.45 -8.46
CA GLU A 139 -17.35 3.66 -8.04
C GLU A 139 -16.00 3.79 -8.75
N SER A 140 -15.30 2.66 -8.93
CA SER A 140 -14.02 2.61 -9.64
C SER A 140 -14.21 2.97 -11.12
N TYR A 141 -15.25 2.43 -11.77
CA TYR A 141 -15.61 2.80 -13.13
C TYR A 141 -15.96 4.28 -13.26
N ARG A 142 -16.77 4.83 -12.36
CA ARG A 142 -17.10 6.27 -12.35
C ARG A 142 -15.87 7.15 -12.17
N LYS A 143 -14.95 6.78 -11.27
CA LYS A 143 -13.68 7.51 -11.08
C LYS A 143 -12.85 7.50 -12.36
N LEU A 144 -12.75 6.34 -13.02
CA LEU A 144 -12.01 6.20 -14.27
C LEU A 144 -12.64 7.02 -15.41
N GLU A 145 -13.97 7.03 -15.50
CA GLU A 145 -14.72 7.81 -16.49
C GLU A 145 -14.50 9.31 -16.29
N ASN A 146 -14.62 9.79 -15.05
CA ASN A 146 -14.33 11.19 -14.71
C ASN A 146 -12.88 11.59 -15.05
N GLN A 147 -11.92 10.70 -14.81
CA GLN A 147 -10.51 10.94 -15.15
C GLN A 147 -10.31 11.00 -16.67
N LYS A 148 -10.94 10.10 -17.42
CA LYS A 148 -10.93 10.10 -18.89
C LYS A 148 -11.50 11.40 -19.44
N GLU A 149 -12.63 11.88 -18.91
CA GLU A 149 -13.23 13.14 -19.32
C GLU A 149 -12.30 14.35 -19.06
N ARG A 150 -11.63 14.38 -17.90
CA ARG A 150 -10.61 15.41 -17.60
C ARG A 150 -9.45 15.39 -18.58
N ILE A 151 -8.96 14.21 -18.95
CA ILE A 151 -7.87 14.10 -19.93
C ILE A 151 -8.34 14.58 -21.30
N ILE A 152 -9.54 14.17 -21.73
CA ILE A 152 -10.12 14.59 -23.01
C ILE A 152 -10.29 16.11 -23.07
N SER A 153 -10.78 16.75 -22.01
CA SER A 153 -10.96 18.20 -21.98
C SER A 153 -9.63 18.96 -22.06
N LEU A 154 -8.59 18.47 -21.36
CA LEU A 154 -7.24 19.02 -21.46
C LEU A 154 -6.64 18.87 -22.86
N LEU A 155 -6.84 17.71 -23.50
CA LEU A 155 -6.36 17.47 -24.86
C LEU A 155 -7.07 18.38 -25.86
N ARG A 156 -8.40 18.54 -25.75
CA ARG A 156 -9.17 19.45 -26.60
C ARG A 156 -8.69 20.90 -26.46
N ARG A 157 -8.44 21.36 -25.23
CA ARG A 157 -7.90 22.70 -24.98
C ARG A 157 -6.54 22.91 -25.64
N ARG A 158 -5.60 21.97 -25.48
CA ARG A 158 -4.27 22.05 -26.12
C ARG A 158 -4.34 22.03 -27.64
N LEU A 159 -5.27 21.27 -28.20
CA LEU A 159 -5.51 21.23 -29.65
C LEU A 159 -5.98 22.59 -30.16
N PHE A 160 -6.93 23.20 -29.45
CA PHE A 160 -7.45 24.52 -29.78
C PHE A 160 -6.36 25.60 -29.72
N GLU A 161 -5.58 25.64 -28.63
CA GLU A 161 -4.47 26.59 -28.46
C GLU A 161 -3.42 26.45 -29.59
N LYS A 162 -3.16 25.22 -30.06
CA LYS A 162 -2.27 24.99 -31.21
C LYS A 162 -2.84 25.49 -32.53
N GLN A 163 -4.15 25.31 -32.77
CA GLN A 163 -4.81 25.82 -33.98
C GLN A 163 -4.78 27.34 -34.02
N GLU A 164 -5.09 28.00 -32.91
CA GLU A 164 -5.07 29.47 -32.81
C GLU A 164 -3.66 30.03 -33.06
N LEU A 165 -2.62 29.35 -32.55
CA LEU A 165 -1.24 29.71 -32.83
C LEU A 165 -0.89 29.54 -34.33
N GLN A 166 -1.33 28.45 -34.96
CA GLN A 166 -1.12 28.23 -36.39
C GLN A 166 -1.81 29.31 -37.25
N GLU A 167 -3.05 29.65 -36.93
CA GLU A 167 -3.79 30.69 -37.64
C GLU A 167 -3.11 32.06 -37.49
N SER A 168 -2.74 32.44 -36.26
CA SER A 168 -2.06 33.72 -36.01
C SER A 168 -0.69 33.83 -36.70
N THR A 169 0.08 32.73 -36.76
CA THR A 169 1.36 32.71 -37.50
C THR A 169 1.15 32.74 -39.01
N GLY A 170 0.11 32.07 -39.51
CA GLY A 170 -0.32 32.13 -40.91
C GLY A 170 -0.66 33.56 -41.34
N ILE A 171 -1.49 34.26 -40.56
CA ILE A 171 -1.86 35.66 -40.81
C ILE A 171 -0.61 36.56 -40.84
N LYS A 172 0.27 36.46 -39.84
CA LYS A 172 1.53 37.24 -39.81
C LYS A 172 2.43 36.99 -41.02
N ASN A 173 2.45 35.77 -41.55
CA ASN A 173 3.23 35.45 -42.74
C ASN A 173 2.60 36.04 -44.01
N ILE A 174 1.27 36.05 -44.10
CA ILE A 174 0.54 36.71 -45.19
C ILE A 174 0.82 38.21 -45.18
N GLU A 175 0.71 38.87 -44.03
CA GLU A 175 1.01 40.31 -43.89
C GLU A 175 2.45 40.65 -44.34
N LYS A 176 3.42 39.82 -43.97
CA LYS A 176 4.82 39.99 -44.43
C LYS A 176 4.94 39.85 -45.95
N LEU A 177 4.27 38.87 -46.56
CA LEU A 177 4.26 38.69 -48.01
C LEU A 177 3.62 39.88 -48.72
N GLU A 178 2.54 40.44 -48.18
CA GLU A 178 1.89 41.64 -48.74
C GLU A 178 2.83 42.84 -48.76
N VAL A 179 3.60 43.06 -47.69
CA VAL A 179 4.63 44.12 -47.65
C VAL A 179 5.71 43.90 -48.70
N VAL A 180 6.17 42.66 -48.88
CA VAL A 180 7.17 42.31 -49.92
C VAL A 180 6.60 42.55 -51.32
N ILE A 181 5.36 42.13 -51.58
CA ILE A 181 4.69 42.36 -52.85
C ILE A 181 4.52 43.86 -53.11
N HIS A 182 4.11 44.63 -52.09
CA HIS A 182 3.94 46.08 -52.21
C HIS A 182 5.26 46.80 -52.53
N THR A 183 6.34 46.46 -51.81
CA THR A 183 7.67 47.02 -52.06
C THR A 183 8.22 46.65 -53.44
N PHE A 184 8.01 45.41 -53.89
CA PHE A 184 8.37 44.99 -55.23
C PHE A 184 7.59 45.76 -56.32
N LYS A 185 6.27 45.87 -56.17
CA LYS A 185 5.42 46.68 -57.06
C LYS A 185 5.85 48.14 -57.12
N SER A 186 6.23 48.72 -55.97
CA SER A 186 6.74 50.09 -55.89
C SER A 186 8.06 50.26 -56.65
N LYS A 187 9.03 49.35 -56.47
CA LYS A 187 10.30 49.37 -57.20
C LYS A 187 10.11 49.20 -58.71
N LEU A 188 9.22 48.31 -59.13
CA LEU A 188 8.89 48.12 -60.55
C LEU A 188 8.34 49.40 -61.17
N ARG A 189 7.43 50.10 -60.48
CA ARG A 189 6.90 51.39 -60.96
C ARG A 189 8.00 52.43 -61.16
N GLN A 190 8.89 52.60 -60.19
CA GLN A 190 10.03 53.52 -60.31
C GLN A 190 10.95 53.17 -61.48
N LEU A 191 11.13 51.88 -61.76
CA LEU A 191 11.98 51.42 -62.86
C LEU A 191 11.33 51.70 -64.21
N ILE A 192 10.00 51.50 -64.31
CA ILE A 192 9.21 51.85 -65.50
C ILE A 192 9.26 53.36 -65.75
N GLU A 193 9.06 54.19 -64.72
CA GLU A 193 9.13 55.65 -64.82
C GLU A 193 10.50 56.11 -65.38
N ARG A 194 11.61 55.58 -64.84
CA ARG A 194 12.96 55.88 -65.33
C ARG A 194 13.19 55.44 -66.78
N LEU A 195 12.60 54.32 -67.21
CA LEU A 195 12.72 53.85 -68.59
C LEU A 195 11.92 54.72 -69.57
N ILE A 196 10.81 55.29 -69.12
CA ILE A 196 10.02 56.24 -69.90
C ILE A 196 10.78 57.57 -70.03
N GLU A 197 11.33 58.09 -68.93
CA GLU A 197 12.12 59.32 -68.92
C GLU A 197 13.34 59.26 -69.85
N ASN A 198 14.06 58.13 -69.88
CA ASN A 198 15.23 57.96 -70.75
C ASN A 198 14.91 57.77 -72.24
N LYS A 199 13.63 57.57 -72.61
CA LYS A 199 13.20 57.42 -74.01
C LYS A 199 12.66 58.71 -74.62
N SER A 200 12.37 59.72 -73.80
CA SER A 200 11.86 61.03 -74.23
C SER A 200 12.99 62.03 -74.42
#